data_AF-A0ABD0WCH7-F1
#
_entry.id   AF-A0ABD0WCH7-F1
#
_cell.length_a   1.000
_cell.length_b   1.000
_cell.length_c   1.000
_cell.angle_alpha   90.00
_cell.angle_beta   90.00
_cell.angle_gamma   90.00
#
_symmetry.space_group_name_H-M   'P 1'
#
loop_
_entity.id
_entity.type
_entity.pdbx_description
1 polymer ?
#
loop_
_entity_poly.entity_id
_entity_poly.type
_entity_poly.pdbx_seq_one_letter_code
_entity_poly.pdbx_strand_id
1 'polypeptide(L)'
;MNNPIPTNMKSEAKKAAKILRQFTEISKGNGPDKLIPANIIARCQGLAIITVIKGGFMITARGGGGIVIARLADGRWSAPSAIGIAGLGGGFEIGVEVSDLVIILMQRRAVDSFSKGGNLTLGGNCTVAVGPMGRNVEADVALRSTAAVFTYCKSRGLFAGISLEGSGLIERKETNRKFYGQDIRASAILNGDVDPPPEAYDLYHILEAYTEKYNIEWEAQQLSQKALQSKAAPVRPRAFSQKSLRLPAPT
;
A
#
# COMPACT_ATOMS: atom_id res chain seq x y z
N MET A 1 -7.19 -4.12 21.61
CA MET A 1 -7.93 -3.91 20.34
C MET A 1 -7.64 -2.50 19.82
N ASN A 2 -7.71 -2.28 18.51
CA ASN A 2 -7.58 -0.93 17.92
C ASN A 2 -8.95 -0.24 17.94
N ASN A 3 -9.00 1.03 18.32
CA ASN A 3 -10.26 1.78 18.34
C ASN A 3 -10.65 2.21 16.91
N PRO A 4 -11.85 1.84 16.41
CA PRO A 4 -12.33 2.29 15.11
C PRO A 4 -12.74 3.77 15.12
N ILE A 5 -13.03 4.34 16.30
CA ILE A 5 -13.37 5.75 16.45
C ILE A 5 -12.13 6.60 16.13
N PRO A 6 -12.17 7.46 15.11
CA PRO A 6 -11.03 8.29 14.74
C PRO A 6 -10.71 9.30 15.85
N THR A 7 -9.46 9.32 16.30
CA THR A 7 -8.99 10.15 17.44
C THR A 7 -8.06 11.27 16.95
N ASN A 8 -7.03 11.66 17.70
CA ASN A 8 -6.05 12.66 17.26
C ASN A 8 -4.96 12.03 16.37
N MET A 9 -4.22 12.84 15.62
CA MET A 9 -3.20 12.34 14.69
C MET A 9 -2.14 11.45 15.37
N LYS A 10 -1.74 11.78 16.60
CA LYS A 10 -0.72 11.02 17.34
C LYS A 10 -1.16 9.59 17.64
N SER A 11 -2.38 9.39 18.11
CA SER A 11 -2.93 8.06 18.34
C SER A 11 -3.17 7.31 17.03
N GLU A 12 -3.58 8.00 15.97
CA GLU A 12 -3.74 7.39 14.65
C GLU A 12 -2.40 6.93 14.05
N ALA A 13 -1.32 7.72 14.20
CA ALA A 13 0.03 7.34 13.76
C ALA A 13 0.56 6.10 14.52
N LYS A 14 0.41 6.06 15.85
CA LYS A 14 0.77 4.89 16.65
C LYS A 14 -0.07 3.66 16.29
N LYS A 15 -1.38 3.84 16.07
CA LYS A 15 -2.29 2.79 15.64
C LYS A 15 -1.87 2.24 14.27
N ALA A 16 -1.53 3.12 13.35
CA ALA A 16 -1.06 2.76 12.02
C ALA A 16 0.25 1.97 12.05
N ALA A 17 1.24 2.40 12.85
CA ALA A 17 2.48 1.65 13.04
C ALA A 17 2.21 0.23 13.59
N LYS A 18 1.32 0.12 14.57
CA LYS A 18 0.92 -1.19 15.14
C LYS A 18 0.19 -2.08 14.14
N ILE A 19 -0.66 -1.51 13.30
CA ILE A 19 -1.37 -2.24 12.24
C ILE A 19 -0.37 -2.72 11.20
N LEU A 20 0.48 -1.82 10.69
CA LEU A 20 1.49 -2.17 9.70
C LEU A 20 2.38 -3.29 10.21
N ARG A 21 2.83 -3.20 11.48
CA ARG A 21 3.62 -4.25 12.14
C ARG A 21 2.97 -5.63 12.07
N GLN A 22 1.64 -5.72 12.23
CA GLN A 22 0.93 -6.99 12.13
C GLN A 22 0.94 -7.57 10.72
N PHE A 23 0.90 -6.71 9.70
CA PHE A 23 0.95 -7.15 8.30
C PHE A 23 2.36 -7.39 7.78
N THR A 24 3.38 -7.00 8.54
CA THR A 24 4.78 -7.18 8.19
C THR A 24 5.39 -8.36 8.95
N GLU A 25 5.19 -8.46 10.26
CA GLU A 25 5.84 -9.48 11.10
C GLU A 25 5.04 -10.79 11.16
N ILE A 26 5.76 -11.93 11.08
CA ILE A 26 5.20 -13.25 11.37
C ILE A 26 4.84 -13.28 12.85
N SER A 27 3.56 -13.52 13.15
CA SER A 27 3.04 -13.68 14.51
C SER A 27 2.23 -14.96 14.60
N LYS A 28 2.01 -15.51 15.80
CA LYS A 28 1.30 -16.78 16.06
C LYS A 28 -0.09 -16.94 15.40
N GLY A 29 -0.67 -15.89 14.81
CA GLY A 29 -1.93 -15.92 14.05
C GLY A 29 -1.88 -15.33 12.63
N ASN A 30 -0.70 -14.95 12.12
CA ASN A 30 -0.49 -14.42 10.77
C ASN A 30 0.54 -15.32 10.05
N GLY A 31 0.04 -16.26 9.24
CA GLY A 31 0.89 -17.06 8.36
C GLY A 31 1.56 -16.22 7.27
N PRO A 32 2.61 -16.74 6.61
CA PRO A 32 3.40 -15.99 5.61
C PRO A 32 2.56 -15.45 4.45
N ASP A 33 1.47 -16.13 4.09
CA ASP A 33 0.59 -15.75 2.96
C ASP A 33 -0.22 -14.47 3.21
N LYS A 34 -0.27 -13.99 4.46
CA LYS A 34 -1.02 -12.78 4.85
C LYS A 34 -0.12 -11.56 5.02
N LEU A 35 1.19 -11.72 4.82
CA LEU A 35 2.15 -10.64 4.96
C LEU A 35 2.21 -9.80 3.70
N ILE A 36 2.45 -8.50 3.88
CA ILE A 36 2.72 -7.60 2.78
C ILE A 36 4.14 -7.89 2.28
N PRO A 37 4.32 -8.28 1.01
CA PRO A 37 5.63 -8.47 0.42
C PRO A 37 6.46 -7.19 0.46
N ALA A 38 7.75 -7.31 0.79
CA ALA A 38 8.66 -6.16 0.93
C ALA A 38 8.80 -5.36 -0.38
N ASN A 39 8.74 -6.02 -1.53
CA ASN A 39 8.77 -5.39 -2.85
C ASN A 39 7.56 -4.46 -3.10
N ILE A 40 6.41 -4.75 -2.51
CA ILE A 40 5.21 -3.92 -2.66
C ILE A 40 5.37 -2.64 -1.84
N ILE A 41 5.83 -2.73 -0.59
CA ILE A 41 6.11 -1.54 0.24
C ILE A 41 7.22 -0.69 -0.41
N ALA A 42 8.31 -1.33 -0.87
CA ALA A 42 9.44 -0.64 -1.48
C ALA A 42 9.09 0.11 -2.77
N ARG A 43 8.04 -0.30 -3.49
CA ARG A 43 7.64 0.30 -4.78
C ARG A 43 6.39 1.16 -4.72
N CYS A 44 5.64 1.12 -3.62
CA CYS A 44 4.40 1.88 -3.53
C CYS A 44 4.66 3.40 -3.46
N GLN A 45 3.66 4.15 -3.89
CA GLN A 45 3.65 5.62 -3.90
C GLN A 45 2.92 6.18 -2.68
N GLY A 46 2.23 5.34 -1.91
CA GLY A 46 1.57 5.71 -0.66
C GLY A 46 0.93 4.52 0.04
N LEU A 47 0.59 4.72 1.31
CA LEU A 47 -0.17 3.77 2.11
C LEU A 47 -1.28 4.50 2.84
N ALA A 48 -2.49 3.96 2.81
CA ALA A 48 -3.57 4.33 3.70
C ALA A 48 -3.80 3.21 4.71
N ILE A 49 -3.65 3.51 5.99
CA ILE A 49 -3.81 2.56 7.09
C ILE A 49 -5.00 3.01 7.91
N ILE A 50 -6.10 2.24 7.85
CA ILE A 50 -7.39 2.61 8.42
C ILE A 50 -7.97 1.47 9.24
N THR A 51 -8.63 1.80 10.35
CA THR A 51 -9.46 0.85 11.10
C THR A 51 -10.92 1.21 10.85
N VAL A 52 -11.72 0.23 10.48
CA VAL A 52 -13.13 0.38 10.11
C VAL A 52 -13.98 -0.52 10.99
N ILE A 53 -15.09 0.00 11.50
CA ILE A 53 -16.17 -0.83 12.04
C ILE A 53 -17.28 -0.93 11.00
N LYS A 54 -17.76 -2.15 10.80
CA LYS A 54 -18.88 -2.51 9.95
C LYS A 54 -19.91 -3.23 10.78
N GLY A 55 -21.19 -2.93 10.56
CA GLY A 55 -22.25 -3.72 11.15
C GLY A 55 -23.62 -3.48 10.53
N GLY A 56 -24.49 -4.46 10.66
CA GLY A 56 -25.88 -4.37 10.23
C GLY A 56 -26.53 -5.72 9.94
N PHE A 57 -27.76 -5.64 9.44
CA PHE A 57 -28.59 -6.78 9.01
C PHE A 57 -29.36 -6.37 7.76
N MET A 58 -29.04 -7.00 6.62
CA MET A 58 -29.45 -6.61 5.26
C MET A 58 -28.98 -5.23 4.78
N ILE A 59 -29.08 -4.22 5.65
CA ILE A 59 -28.51 -2.89 5.48
C ILE A 59 -27.35 -2.78 6.45
N THR A 60 -26.19 -2.40 5.94
CA THR A 60 -24.98 -2.20 6.75
C THR A 60 -24.52 -0.76 6.69
N ALA A 61 -23.92 -0.34 7.79
CA ALA A 61 -23.16 0.88 7.88
C ALA A 61 -21.71 0.55 8.22
N ARG A 62 -20.80 1.33 7.65
CA ARG A 62 -19.39 1.31 8.01
C ARG A 62 -18.88 2.69 8.32
N GLY A 63 -17.98 2.76 9.28
CA GLY A 63 -17.37 4.00 9.72
C GLY A 63 -15.99 3.74 10.30
N GLY A 64 -15.08 4.69 10.13
CA GLY A 64 -13.77 4.57 10.72
C GLY A 64 -12.79 5.63 10.23
N GLY A 65 -11.52 5.35 10.45
CA GLY A 65 -10.47 6.27 10.06
C GLY A 65 -9.08 5.80 10.43
N GLY A 66 -8.13 6.62 10.02
CA GLY A 66 -6.72 6.36 10.17
C GLY A 66 -5.91 7.47 9.52
N ILE A 67 -4.81 7.08 8.90
CA ILE A 67 -3.90 8.00 8.22
C ILE A 67 -3.58 7.52 6.81
N VAL A 68 -3.16 8.47 5.99
CA VAL A 68 -2.51 8.24 4.69
C VAL A 68 -1.15 8.92 4.68
N ILE A 69 -0.16 8.26 4.09
CA ILE A 69 1.17 8.79 3.82
C ILE A 69 1.51 8.55 2.34
N ALA A 70 2.35 9.41 1.79
CA ALA A 70 2.75 9.37 0.39
C ALA A 70 4.28 9.36 0.27
N ARG A 71 4.77 8.76 -0.80
CA ARG A 71 6.18 8.81 -1.17
C ARG A 71 6.43 10.06 -2.02
N LEU A 72 7.34 10.91 -1.57
CA LEU A 72 7.73 12.15 -2.24
C LEU A 72 8.63 11.84 -3.45
N ALA A 73 8.83 12.87 -4.30
CA ALA A 73 9.67 12.74 -5.49
C ALA A 73 11.13 12.42 -5.17
N ASP A 74 11.61 12.84 -4.00
CA ASP A 74 12.94 12.55 -3.47
C ASP A 74 13.04 11.15 -2.82
N GLY A 75 11.96 10.36 -2.84
CA GLY A 75 11.90 9.02 -2.28
C GLY A 75 11.60 8.94 -0.77
N ARG A 76 11.59 10.08 -0.06
CA ARG A 76 11.21 10.16 1.36
C ARG A 76 9.71 9.97 1.54
N TRP A 77 9.29 9.66 2.76
CA TRP A 77 7.88 9.63 3.14
C TRP A 77 7.40 11.02 3.56
N SER A 78 6.18 11.39 3.14
CA SER A 78 5.51 12.60 3.57
C SER A 78 5.08 12.50 5.03
N ALA A 79 4.71 13.64 5.63
CA ALA A 79 3.96 13.66 6.87
C ALA A 79 2.60 12.93 6.72
N PRO A 80 2.01 12.40 7.80
CA PRO A 80 0.74 11.68 7.73
C PRO A 80 -0.46 12.64 7.65
N SER A 81 -1.42 12.36 6.80
CA SER A 81 -2.70 13.05 6.77
C SER A 81 -3.80 12.18 7.37
N ALA A 82 -4.63 12.74 8.25
CA ALA A 82 -5.75 12.03 8.85
C ALA A 82 -6.88 11.86 7.83
N ILE A 83 -7.38 10.63 7.72
CA ILE A 83 -8.44 10.25 6.79
C ILE A 83 -9.56 9.52 7.54
N GLY A 84 -10.79 9.77 7.12
CA GLY A 84 -11.99 9.08 7.57
C GLY A 84 -12.59 8.26 6.42
N ILE A 85 -13.30 7.20 6.79
CA ILE A 85 -14.12 6.43 5.88
C ILE A 85 -15.53 6.32 6.47
N ALA A 86 -16.53 6.55 5.63
CA ALA A 86 -17.93 6.37 6.00
C ALA A 86 -18.68 5.80 4.80
N GLY A 87 -19.55 4.84 5.02
CA GLY A 87 -20.24 4.20 3.93
C GLY A 87 -21.47 3.42 4.36
N LEU A 88 -22.30 3.13 3.37
CA LEU A 88 -23.48 2.29 3.51
C LEU A 88 -23.35 1.12 2.56
N GLY A 89 -24.00 0.03 2.91
CA GLY A 89 -23.93 -1.23 2.18
C GLY A 89 -25.26 -1.96 2.24
N GLY A 90 -25.40 -2.91 1.33
CA GLY A 90 -26.53 -3.81 1.29
C GLY A 90 -26.10 -5.18 0.82
N GLY A 91 -26.66 -6.21 1.41
CA GLY A 91 -26.34 -7.59 1.05
C GLY A 91 -27.01 -8.61 1.95
N PHE A 92 -26.79 -9.89 1.65
CA PHE A 92 -27.20 -10.98 2.53
C PHE A 92 -26.17 -11.12 3.65
N GLU A 93 -26.16 -10.15 4.55
CA GLU A 93 -25.17 -10.06 5.61
C GLU A 93 -25.77 -9.71 6.97
N ILE A 94 -25.17 -10.29 8.01
CA ILE A 94 -25.48 -10.04 9.40
C ILE A 94 -24.22 -10.06 10.24
N GLY A 95 -24.08 -9.07 11.11
CA GLY A 95 -23.06 -9.09 12.14
C GLY A 95 -22.41 -7.75 12.41
N VAL A 96 -21.32 -7.82 13.17
CA VAL A 96 -20.46 -6.68 13.50
C VAL A 96 -19.02 -7.13 13.37
N GLU A 97 -18.23 -6.34 12.64
CA GLU A 97 -16.83 -6.60 12.36
C GLU A 97 -16.01 -5.32 12.53
N VAL A 98 -14.81 -5.46 13.06
CA VAL A 98 -13.77 -4.43 13.02
C VAL A 98 -12.63 -4.94 12.15
N SER A 99 -12.29 -4.17 11.12
CA SER A 99 -11.28 -4.52 10.14
C SER A 99 -10.14 -3.50 10.18
N ASP A 100 -8.91 -3.98 10.38
CA ASP A 100 -7.71 -3.18 10.13
C ASP A 100 -7.33 -3.36 8.66
N LEU A 101 -7.22 -2.26 7.91
CA LEU A 101 -6.92 -2.22 6.48
C LEU A 101 -5.58 -1.52 6.24
N VAL A 102 -4.73 -2.15 5.42
CA VAL A 102 -3.55 -1.51 4.81
C VAL A 102 -3.78 -1.48 3.30
N ILE A 103 -4.08 -0.28 2.80
CA ILE A 103 -4.35 0.00 1.40
C ILE A 103 -3.08 0.58 0.79
N ILE A 104 -2.51 -0.15 -0.15
CA ILE A 104 -1.25 0.18 -0.82
C ILE A 104 -1.57 0.86 -2.14
N LEU A 105 -1.03 2.06 -2.31
CA LEU A 105 -1.27 2.93 -3.45
C LEU A 105 -0.05 2.86 -4.37
N MET A 106 -0.14 2.13 -5.49
CA MET A 106 1.02 1.91 -6.37
C MET A 106 1.29 3.07 -7.33
N GLN A 107 0.32 3.98 -7.48
CA GLN A 107 0.40 5.10 -8.40
C GLN A 107 0.13 6.41 -7.67
N ARG A 108 0.79 7.50 -8.08
CA ARG A 108 0.56 8.83 -7.51
C ARG A 108 -0.90 9.29 -7.65
N ARG A 109 -1.55 8.93 -8.76
CA ARG A 109 -2.99 9.19 -8.96
C ARG A 109 -3.87 8.55 -7.88
N ALA A 110 -3.50 7.37 -7.37
CA ALA A 110 -4.22 6.74 -6.27
C ALA A 110 -4.07 7.56 -4.98
N VAL A 111 -2.86 8.05 -4.68
CA VAL A 111 -2.61 8.98 -3.56
C VAL A 111 -3.46 10.24 -3.68
N ASP A 112 -3.55 10.81 -4.88
CA ASP A 112 -4.36 12.01 -5.13
C ASP A 112 -5.86 11.78 -4.87
N SER A 113 -6.38 10.60 -5.20
CA SER A 113 -7.76 10.23 -4.89
C SER A 113 -8.01 10.14 -3.38
N PHE A 114 -7.05 9.62 -2.62
CA PHE A 114 -7.13 9.55 -1.15
C PHE A 114 -6.96 10.93 -0.49
N SER A 115 -6.23 11.85 -1.12
CA SER A 115 -5.98 13.19 -0.59
C SER A 115 -7.12 14.18 -0.84
N LYS A 116 -7.86 14.02 -1.94
CA LYS A 116 -8.95 14.93 -2.33
C LYS A 116 -10.32 14.54 -1.75
N GLY A 117 -10.42 13.34 -1.18
CA GLY A 117 -11.70 12.70 -0.89
C GLY A 117 -12.22 11.99 -2.13
N GLY A 118 -12.65 10.74 -1.94
CA GLY A 118 -12.85 9.78 -3.02
C GLY A 118 -14.00 8.82 -2.73
N ASN A 119 -14.55 8.18 -3.77
CA ASN A 119 -15.41 7.02 -3.57
C ASN A 119 -14.54 5.76 -3.52
N LEU A 120 -14.74 4.98 -2.47
CA LEU A 120 -14.11 3.71 -2.21
C LEU A 120 -15.21 2.65 -2.07
N THR A 121 -15.30 1.78 -3.07
CA THR A 121 -16.16 0.59 -2.98
C THR A 121 -15.34 -0.52 -2.35
N LEU A 122 -15.84 -1.02 -1.23
CA LEU A 122 -15.37 -2.25 -0.60
C LEU A 122 -16.35 -3.36 -1.00
N GLY A 123 -15.85 -4.56 -1.27
CA GLY A 123 -16.68 -5.74 -1.51
C GLY A 123 -16.26 -6.85 -0.57
N GLY A 124 -17.22 -7.65 -0.09
CA GLY A 124 -16.99 -8.85 0.72
C GLY A 124 -15.83 -8.74 1.72
N ASN A 125 -14.95 -9.74 1.74
CA ASN A 125 -13.77 -9.81 2.62
C ASN A 125 -12.62 -8.86 2.18
N CYS A 126 -12.94 -7.60 1.89
CA CYS A 126 -12.00 -6.49 1.66
C CYS A 126 -11.43 -6.35 0.24
N THR A 127 -12.22 -6.61 -0.81
CA THR A 127 -11.88 -6.17 -2.18
C THR A 127 -12.08 -4.66 -2.30
N VAL A 128 -11.12 -3.94 -2.88
CA VAL A 128 -11.16 -2.47 -2.99
C VAL A 128 -11.21 -2.05 -4.45
N ALA A 129 -12.15 -1.17 -4.77
CA ALA A 129 -12.15 -0.38 -6.00
C ALA A 129 -12.19 1.11 -5.66
N VAL A 130 -11.25 1.87 -6.22
CA VAL A 130 -11.15 3.32 -6.03
C VAL A 130 -11.67 4.01 -7.29
N GLY A 131 -12.74 4.79 -7.15
CA GLY A 131 -13.38 5.49 -8.26
C GLY A 131 -13.08 6.99 -8.26
N PRO A 132 -12.99 7.65 -9.44
CA PRO A 132 -12.92 9.10 -9.51
C PRO A 132 -14.20 9.75 -8.95
N MET A 133 -14.08 10.93 -8.33
CA MET A 133 -15.25 11.74 -7.95
C MET A 133 -15.60 12.75 -9.06
N GLY A 134 -16.86 12.81 -9.48
CA GLY A 134 -17.36 13.86 -10.38
C GLY A 134 -18.63 13.47 -11.17
N ARG A 135 -19.48 14.46 -11.49
CA ARG A 135 -20.80 14.30 -12.14
C ARG A 135 -20.76 14.09 -13.66
N ASN A 136 -19.57 13.96 -14.27
CA ASN A 136 -19.39 13.91 -15.73
C ASN A 136 -18.33 12.90 -16.20
N VAL A 137 -17.86 11.98 -15.36
CA VAL A 137 -16.92 10.95 -15.81
C VAL A 137 -17.74 9.74 -16.25
N GLU A 138 -17.92 9.62 -17.56
CA GLU A 138 -18.57 8.50 -18.23
C GLU A 138 -18.18 7.16 -17.57
N ALA A 139 -19.20 6.34 -17.31
CA ALA A 139 -19.06 5.02 -16.68
C ALA A 139 -18.02 4.11 -17.39
N ASP A 140 -17.66 4.41 -18.64
CA ASP A 140 -16.68 3.67 -19.43
C ASP A 140 -15.22 3.93 -19.00
N VAL A 141 -14.90 5.08 -18.39
CA VAL A 141 -13.54 5.38 -17.89
C VAL A 141 -13.29 4.77 -16.51
N ALA A 142 -14.33 4.63 -15.68
CA ALA A 142 -14.26 4.03 -14.35
C ALA A 142 -13.85 2.55 -14.40
N LEU A 143 -14.21 1.82 -15.47
CA LEU A 143 -13.82 0.43 -15.69
C LEU A 143 -12.38 0.29 -16.23
N ARG A 144 -11.85 1.31 -16.92
CA ARG A 144 -10.54 1.24 -17.59
C ARG A 144 -9.37 1.77 -16.76
N SER A 145 -9.62 2.51 -15.69
CA SER A 145 -8.56 3.15 -14.89
C SER A 145 -8.76 2.96 -13.39
N THR A 146 -8.91 1.71 -12.96
CA THR A 146 -8.69 1.35 -11.55
C THR A 146 -7.24 1.67 -11.23
N ALA A 147 -7.00 2.71 -10.43
CA ALA A 147 -5.64 2.96 -9.95
C ALA A 147 -5.18 1.69 -9.22
N ALA A 148 -3.98 1.18 -9.54
CA ALA A 148 -3.51 -0.07 -8.98
C ALA A 148 -3.38 0.06 -7.46
N VAL A 149 -4.27 -0.62 -6.74
CA VAL A 149 -4.37 -0.59 -5.28
C VAL A 149 -4.45 -2.02 -4.77
N PHE A 150 -3.62 -2.34 -3.79
CA PHE A 150 -3.69 -3.62 -3.07
C PHE A 150 -4.21 -3.37 -1.67
N THR A 151 -5.12 -4.21 -1.18
CA THR A 151 -5.65 -4.06 0.18
C THR A 151 -5.39 -5.32 0.97
N TYR A 152 -4.72 -5.15 2.11
CA TYR A 152 -4.48 -6.19 3.09
C TYR A 152 -5.38 -5.93 4.28
N CYS A 153 -6.10 -6.95 4.69
CA CYS A 153 -7.20 -6.82 5.64
C CYS A 153 -7.05 -7.82 6.78
N LYS A 154 -7.29 -7.35 8.01
CA LYS A 154 -7.37 -8.18 9.20
C LYS A 154 -8.65 -7.87 9.95
N SER A 155 -9.64 -8.67 9.62
CA SER A 155 -10.99 -8.67 10.16
C SER A 155 -11.09 -9.39 11.49
N ARG A 156 -11.90 -8.85 12.40
CA ARG A 156 -12.26 -9.47 13.68
C ARG A 156 -13.70 -9.16 14.00
N GLY A 157 -14.48 -10.19 14.34
CA GLY A 157 -15.89 -10.03 14.68
C GLY A 157 -16.70 -11.27 14.31
N LEU A 158 -18.00 -11.18 14.51
CA LEU A 158 -18.95 -12.18 14.02
C LEU A 158 -19.65 -11.56 12.82
N PHE A 159 -19.22 -11.98 11.63
CA PHE A 159 -19.75 -11.49 10.37
C PHE A 159 -20.00 -12.67 9.44
N ALA A 160 -21.22 -12.77 8.93
CA ALA A 160 -21.57 -13.80 7.95
C ALA A 160 -22.34 -13.15 6.81
N GLY A 161 -21.87 -13.36 5.59
CA GLY A 161 -22.58 -12.90 4.41
C GLY A 161 -21.71 -12.43 3.26
N ILE A 162 -22.40 -12.00 2.22
CA ILE A 162 -21.82 -11.28 1.07
C ILE A 162 -22.49 -9.92 0.95
N SER A 163 -21.70 -8.90 0.65
CA SER A 163 -22.21 -7.56 0.43
C SER A 163 -21.33 -6.73 -0.47
N LEU A 164 -21.99 -5.71 -1.00
CA LEU A 164 -21.36 -4.62 -1.71
C LEU A 164 -21.52 -3.34 -0.92
N GLU A 165 -20.42 -2.64 -0.78
CA GLU A 165 -20.25 -1.64 0.23
C GLU A 165 -19.67 -0.35 -0.39
N GLY A 166 -20.52 0.67 -0.59
CA GLY A 166 -20.10 1.97 -1.11
C GLY A 166 -19.67 2.91 0.01
N SER A 167 -18.44 3.40 -0.02
CA SER A 167 -17.88 4.30 1.01
C SER A 167 -17.32 5.57 0.40
N GLY A 168 -17.41 6.67 1.15
CA GLY A 168 -16.64 7.88 0.90
C GLY A 168 -15.40 7.92 1.78
N LEU A 169 -14.27 8.30 1.18
CA LEU A 169 -13.07 8.75 1.86
C LEU A 169 -13.18 10.25 2.09
N ILE A 170 -12.91 10.66 3.33
CA ILE A 170 -13.07 12.04 3.76
C ILE A 170 -11.79 12.49 4.44
N GLU A 171 -11.25 13.61 4.00
CA GLU A 171 -10.17 14.27 4.71
C GLU A 171 -10.65 14.76 6.09
N ARG A 172 -9.89 14.44 7.15
CA ARG A 172 -10.16 14.96 8.50
C ARG A 172 -9.45 16.31 8.71
N LYS A 173 -9.89 17.34 7.98
CA LYS A 173 -9.32 18.70 7.99
C LYS A 173 -9.10 19.27 9.38
N GLU A 174 -10.08 19.10 10.27
CA GLU A 174 -9.97 19.55 11.66
C GLU A 174 -8.82 18.88 12.42
N THR A 175 -8.62 17.58 12.18
CA THR A 175 -7.57 16.80 12.85
C THR A 175 -6.19 17.19 12.30
N ASN A 176 -6.09 17.39 10.99
CA ASN A 176 -4.89 17.92 10.35
C ASN A 176 -4.55 19.32 10.88
N ARG A 177 -5.52 20.25 10.87
CA ARG A 177 -5.32 21.62 11.34
C ARG A 177 -4.88 21.70 12.80
N LYS A 178 -5.54 20.94 13.69
CA LYS A 178 -5.17 20.88 15.11
C LYS A 178 -3.77 20.32 15.33
N PHE A 179 -3.34 19.37 14.51
CA PHE A 179 -2.03 18.73 14.66
C PHE A 179 -0.90 19.58 14.09
N TYR A 180 -1.08 20.15 12.89
CA TYR A 180 -0.07 20.95 12.21
C TYR A 180 -0.07 22.44 12.61
N GLY A 181 -1.07 22.87 13.39
CA GLY A 181 -1.20 24.27 13.83
C GLY A 181 -1.55 25.27 12.72
N GLN A 182 -1.90 24.78 11.53
CA GLN A 182 -2.19 25.59 10.35
C GLN A 182 -3.31 24.96 9.52
N ASP A 183 -4.06 25.77 8.77
CA ASP A 183 -5.09 25.25 7.86
C ASP A 183 -4.44 24.66 6.61
N ILE A 184 -4.23 23.34 6.63
CA ILE A 184 -3.52 22.60 5.59
C ILE A 184 -4.36 21.42 5.10
N ARG A 185 -4.40 21.26 3.78
CA ARG A 185 -5.10 20.16 3.12
C ARG A 185 -4.24 18.90 3.08
N ALA A 186 -4.88 17.74 3.05
CA ALA A 186 -4.25 16.44 2.86
C ALA A 186 -3.36 16.41 1.62
N SER A 187 -3.78 17.04 0.52
CA SER A 187 -2.96 17.14 -0.70
C SER A 187 -1.62 17.85 -0.46
N ALA A 188 -1.62 18.96 0.28
CA ALA A 188 -0.40 19.68 0.65
C ALA A 188 0.50 18.83 1.58
N ILE A 189 -0.10 18.20 2.60
CA ILE A 189 0.62 17.28 3.51
C ILE A 189 1.31 16.14 2.73
N LEU A 190 0.58 15.49 1.82
CA LEU A 190 1.09 14.37 1.02
C LEU A 190 2.04 14.78 -0.12
N ASN A 191 2.11 16.08 -0.42
CA ASN A 191 3.11 16.66 -1.33
C ASN A 191 4.39 17.08 -0.62
N GLY A 192 4.42 17.06 0.72
CA GLY A 192 5.62 17.37 1.51
C GLY A 192 5.70 18.82 1.96
N ASP A 193 4.58 19.56 1.98
CA ASP A 193 4.53 20.96 2.42
C ASP A 193 4.73 21.11 3.94
N VAL A 194 4.75 19.99 4.68
CA VAL A 194 5.07 19.91 6.11
C VAL A 194 5.99 18.73 6.38
N ASP A 195 6.88 18.90 7.36
CA ASP A 195 7.83 17.87 7.75
C ASP A 195 7.15 16.70 8.48
N PRO A 196 7.65 15.46 8.28
CA PRO A 196 7.23 14.30 9.04
C PRO A 196 7.38 14.51 10.55
N PRO A 197 6.30 14.33 11.33
CA PRO A 197 6.34 14.54 12.78
C PRO A 197 7.02 13.36 13.50
N PRO A 198 7.68 13.59 14.65
CA PRO A 198 8.26 12.53 15.48
C PRO A 198 7.23 11.48 15.92
N GLU A 199 5.95 11.85 16.07
CA GLU A 199 4.86 10.94 16.41
C GLU A 199 4.67 9.78 15.44
N ALA A 200 5.13 9.91 14.19
CA ALA A 200 5.04 8.89 13.16
C ALA A 200 6.36 8.11 12.96
N TYR A 201 7.38 8.33 13.80
CA TYR A 201 8.69 7.67 13.69
C TYR A 201 8.59 6.15 13.59
N ASP A 202 7.81 5.51 14.47
CA ASP A 202 7.64 4.04 14.48
C ASP A 202 7.10 3.52 13.14
N LEU A 203 6.22 4.28 12.49
CA LEU A 203 5.66 3.92 11.19
C LEU A 203 6.74 3.96 10.11
N TYR A 204 7.50 5.05 10.07
CA TYR A 204 8.58 5.23 9.08
C TYR A 204 9.68 4.19 9.26
N HIS A 205 10.05 3.89 10.50
CA HIS A 205 11.05 2.87 10.81
C HIS A 205 10.66 1.48 10.27
N ILE A 206 9.39 1.09 10.38
CA ILE A 206 8.90 -0.18 9.81
C ILE A 206 9.01 -0.16 8.27
N LEU A 207 8.62 0.95 7.63
CA LEU A 207 8.67 1.08 6.17
C LEU A 207 10.10 1.04 5.63
N GLU A 208 11.02 1.70 6.32
CA GLU A 208 12.44 1.73 5.99
C GLU A 208 13.05 0.34 6.12
N ALA A 209 12.88 -0.33 7.27
CA ALA A 209 13.36 -1.70 7.47
C ALA A 209 12.83 -2.69 6.42
N TYR A 210 11.58 -2.53 5.97
CA TYR A 210 11.01 -3.35 4.89
C TYR A 210 11.61 -3.04 3.53
N THR A 211 11.88 -1.77 3.26
CA THR A 211 12.50 -1.33 2.01
C THR A 211 13.95 -1.82 1.93
N GLU A 212 14.70 -1.71 3.03
CA GLU A 212 16.07 -2.24 3.13
C GLU A 212 16.11 -3.75 2.94
N LYS A 213 15.23 -4.50 3.60
CA LYS A 213 15.13 -5.95 3.43
C LYS A 213 14.91 -6.32 1.96
N TYR A 214 14.01 -5.62 1.25
CA TYR A 214 13.79 -5.84 -0.18
C TYR A 214 15.06 -5.58 -1.00
N ASN A 215 15.76 -4.48 -0.74
CA ASN A 215 16.97 -4.12 -1.48
C ASN A 215 18.06 -5.19 -1.29
N ILE A 216 18.27 -5.67 -0.05
CA ILE A 216 19.23 -6.73 0.27
C ILE A 216 18.87 -8.04 -0.46
N GLU A 217 17.61 -8.47 -0.37
CA GLU A 217 17.13 -9.69 -1.04
C GLU A 217 17.27 -9.59 -2.56
N TRP A 218 16.97 -8.42 -3.15
CA TRP A 218 17.12 -8.15 -4.57
C TRP A 218 18.58 -8.18 -5.03
N GLU A 219 19.48 -7.52 -4.29
CA GLU A 219 20.91 -7.52 -4.57
C GLU A 219 21.50 -8.94 -4.51
N ALA A 220 21.14 -9.72 -3.50
CA ALA A 220 21.56 -11.12 -3.37
C ALA A 220 21.10 -11.97 -4.57
N GLN A 221 19.85 -11.79 -5.03
CA GLN A 221 19.32 -12.48 -6.21
C GLN A 221 20.08 -12.11 -7.48
N GLN A 222 20.38 -10.83 -7.67
CA GLN A 222 21.14 -10.33 -8.83
C GLN A 222 22.58 -10.89 -8.84
N LEU A 223 23.24 -10.92 -7.68
CA LEU A 223 24.57 -11.51 -7.54
C LEU A 223 24.56 -13.01 -7.84
N SER A 224 23.56 -13.74 -7.32
CA SER A 224 23.37 -15.16 -7.60
C SER A 224 23.16 -15.42 -9.09
N GLN A 225 22.29 -14.65 -9.75
CA GLN A 225 22.05 -14.77 -11.19
C GLN A 225 23.31 -14.48 -12.02
N LYS A 226 24.06 -13.42 -11.68
CA LYS A 226 25.34 -13.11 -12.34
C LYS A 226 26.38 -14.22 -12.15
N ALA A 227 26.46 -14.80 -10.95
CA ALA A 227 27.36 -15.91 -10.66
C ALA A 227 26.98 -17.21 -11.41
N LEU A 228 25.68 -17.46 -11.59
CA LEU A 228 25.19 -18.58 -12.40
C LEU A 228 25.49 -18.35 -13.89
N GLN A 229 25.27 -17.13 -14.40
CA GLN A 229 25.58 -16.77 -15.79
C GLN A 229 27.08 -16.83 -16.09
N SER A 230 27.94 -16.39 -15.16
CA SER A 230 29.39 -16.45 -15.35
C SER A 230 29.92 -17.90 -15.34
N LYS A 231 29.32 -18.79 -14.54
CA LYS A 231 29.61 -20.23 -14.57
C LYS A 231 29.07 -20.94 -15.81
N ALA A 232 27.97 -20.45 -16.40
CA ALA A 232 27.37 -21.00 -17.61
C ALA A 232 27.97 -20.43 -18.91
N ALA A 233 28.86 -19.43 -18.83
CA ALA A 233 29.50 -18.85 -20.00
C ALA A 233 30.36 -19.91 -20.72
N PRO A 234 30.20 -20.11 -22.04
CA PRO A 234 30.94 -21.13 -22.77
C PRO A 234 32.44 -20.83 -22.70
N VAL A 235 33.26 -21.86 -22.41
CA VAL A 235 34.72 -21.77 -22.53
C VAL A 235 35.02 -21.36 -23.96
N ARG A 236 35.57 -20.15 -24.14
CA ARG A 236 35.94 -19.63 -25.45
C ARG A 236 36.84 -20.67 -26.14
N PRO A 237 36.47 -21.21 -27.31
CA PRO A 237 37.32 -22.19 -27.97
C PRO A 237 38.68 -21.54 -28.23
N ARG A 238 39.77 -22.20 -27.79
CA ARG A 238 41.13 -21.76 -28.10
C ARG A 238 41.24 -21.68 -29.63
N ALA A 239 41.60 -20.51 -30.14
CA ALA A 239 41.86 -20.34 -31.57
C ALA A 239 42.95 -21.35 -31.99
N PHE A 240 42.61 -22.28 -32.89
CA PHE A 240 43.59 -23.15 -33.51
C PHE A 240 44.53 -22.28 -34.34
N SER A 241 45.78 -22.16 -33.90
CA SER A 241 46.84 -21.53 -34.67
C SER A 241 47.11 -22.38 -35.91
N GLN A 242 46.66 -21.89 -37.07
CA GLN A 242 46.93 -22.50 -38.37
C GLN A 242 48.44 -22.35 -38.67
N LYS A 243 49.23 -23.36 -38.31
CA LYS A 243 50.57 -23.50 -38.89
C LYS A 243 50.39 -23.87 -40.36
N SER A 244 50.74 -22.93 -41.24
CA SER A 244 50.74 -23.05 -42.69
C SER A 244 51.52 -24.30 -43.14
N LEU A 245 50.83 -25.29 -43.72
CA LEU A 245 51.47 -26.31 -44.54
C LEU A 245 51.88 -25.66 -45.87
N ARG A 246 53.18 -25.48 -46.10
CA ARG A 246 53.71 -25.26 -47.45
C ARG A 246 54.04 -26.64 -48.05
N LEU A 247 53.40 -26.99 -49.16
CA LEU A 247 53.83 -28.10 -50.01
C LEU A 247 54.69 -27.54 -51.17
N PRO A 248 55.78 -28.22 -51.56
CA PRO A 248 56.68 -27.74 -52.61
C PRO A 248 56.12 -27.95 -54.03
N ALA A 249 56.53 -27.08 -54.95
CA ALA A 249 56.14 -27.12 -56.36
C ALA A 249 56.83 -28.27 -57.13
N PRO A 250 56.15 -28.95 -58.07
CA PRO A 250 56.79 -29.90 -58.97
C PRO A 250 57.52 -29.20 -60.13
N THR A 251 58.67 -29.77 -60.50
CA THR A 251 59.55 -29.45 -61.64
C THR A 251 58.86 -29.54 -63.00
#